data_AF-S4RJS3-F1
#
_entry.id   AF-S4RJS3-F1
#
_cell.length_a   1.000
_cell.length_b   1.000
_cell.length_c   1.000
_cell.angle_alpha   90.00
_cell.angle_beta   90.00
_cell.angle_gamma   90.00
#
_symmetry.space_group_name_H-M   'P 1'
#
loop_
_entity.id
_entity.type
_entity.pdbx_description
1 polymer ?
#
loop_
_entity_poly.entity_id
_entity_poly.type
_entity_poly.pdbx_seq_one_letter_code
_entity_poly.pdbx_strand_id
1 'polypeptide(L)'
;DYPSVGQLAQKLSENNIQPIFAVTKSVVNIYRELSQLIPKSAVGELSGDSSNVIQLITSAYNNLSSKIILEPSRVPEGVSVSFVSHCNNKEKETQKGVCSEVKIGTEILFTVAVLAKECPKDKEVEFEIRSLGFQEKLSVKLSFECQCNCNDSTKNAPYCSNGNGNLECGVCSCHQDRIGRLCDCRAKGGDTIALEAQCRPDNSSQLCSGQGDCVCGKCVCNEKVDGKYCHCNNFNCERYDNKLCGGNGECVCGKCQCFPGFHGDRCECPLATDGCVYNNRTCNGQGVCKCNKCQCTNSSYSGSTCEVCLTCTEQCEQHKECAQCLGFKDGMKKDSCDILCPHTHNMVQNFEPNPQTNNCVPGDLEKYIEQFVMFNHSAGISLPLFPECRVPPNVAAIVGGSVGGILIIGIVLLLLWKSYITWKDKKDFARFEKERHNAKWNDGVNPIYKSATTTVVNPRFAKN
;
A
#
# COMPACT_ATOMS: atom_id res chain seq x y z
N ASP A 1 -76.31 -41.35 9.60
CA ASP A 1 -75.80 -40.98 8.26
C ASP A 1 -74.64 -41.90 7.91
N TYR A 2 -74.33 -42.06 6.63
CA TYR A 2 -73.17 -42.83 6.18
C TYR A 2 -71.88 -42.02 6.38
N PRO A 3 -70.71 -42.66 6.63
CA PRO A 3 -69.46 -41.95 6.79
C PRO A 3 -69.01 -41.30 5.48
N SER A 4 -68.36 -40.14 5.56
CA SER A 4 -67.66 -39.59 4.41
C SER A 4 -66.43 -40.43 4.06
N VAL A 5 -65.99 -40.35 2.80
CA VAL A 5 -64.77 -41.04 2.35
C VAL A 5 -63.55 -40.64 3.19
N GLY A 6 -63.45 -39.36 3.55
CA GLY A 6 -62.37 -38.86 4.40
C GLY A 6 -62.40 -39.42 5.82
N GLN A 7 -63.60 -39.51 6.43
CA GLN A 7 -63.77 -40.12 7.76
C GLN A 7 -63.37 -41.61 7.75
N LEU A 8 -63.78 -42.34 6.70
CA LEU A 8 -63.41 -43.74 6.54
C LEU A 8 -61.90 -43.90 6.35
N ALA A 9 -61.28 -43.12 5.46
CA ALA A 9 -59.84 -43.16 5.20
C ALA A 9 -59.03 -42.85 6.47
N GLN A 10 -59.46 -41.86 7.25
CA GLN A 10 -58.83 -41.52 8.52
C GLN A 10 -58.88 -42.70 9.51
N LYS A 11 -60.06 -43.30 9.70
CA LYS A 11 -60.22 -44.42 10.66
C LYS A 11 -59.51 -45.69 10.23
N LEU A 12 -59.44 -45.98 8.93
CA LEU A 12 -58.65 -47.10 8.40
C LEU A 12 -57.16 -46.91 8.67
N SER A 13 -56.64 -45.69 8.44
CA SER A 13 -55.24 -45.34 8.72
C SER A 13 -54.92 -45.40 10.22
N GLU A 14 -55.78 -44.84 11.07
CA GLU A 14 -55.60 -44.86 12.53
C GLU A 14 -55.52 -46.29 13.11
N ASN A 15 -56.24 -47.24 12.50
CA ASN A 15 -56.29 -48.64 12.95
C ASN A 15 -55.41 -49.58 12.11
N ASN A 16 -54.57 -49.06 11.20
CA ASN A 16 -53.71 -49.84 10.30
C ASN A 16 -54.46 -50.91 9.47
N ILE A 17 -55.68 -50.60 9.02
CA ILE A 17 -56.52 -51.50 8.22
C ILE A 17 -56.36 -51.17 6.72
N GLN A 18 -56.04 -52.18 5.91
CA GLN A 18 -55.89 -52.06 4.46
C GLN A 18 -57.09 -52.73 3.76
N PRO A 19 -58.05 -51.96 3.22
CA PRO A 19 -59.24 -52.56 2.62
C PRO A 19 -58.94 -53.10 1.21
N ILE A 20 -59.52 -54.27 0.92
CA ILE A 20 -59.53 -54.87 -0.42
C ILE A 20 -60.97 -54.83 -0.94
N PHE A 21 -61.21 -54.05 -1.99
CA PHE A 21 -62.50 -53.95 -2.64
C PHE A 21 -62.61 -55.02 -3.73
N ALA A 22 -63.24 -56.15 -3.40
CA ALA A 22 -63.61 -57.18 -4.36
C ALA A 22 -65.01 -56.90 -4.91
N VAL A 23 -65.11 -56.35 -6.12
CA VAL A 23 -66.37 -55.84 -6.67
C VAL A 23 -66.59 -56.32 -8.10
N THR A 24 -67.86 -56.42 -8.52
CA THR A 24 -68.20 -56.87 -9.88
C THR A 24 -67.77 -55.87 -10.95
N LYS A 25 -67.61 -56.36 -12.18
CA LYS A 25 -67.23 -55.56 -13.36
C LYS A 25 -68.04 -54.27 -13.56
N SER A 26 -69.32 -54.29 -13.20
CA SER A 26 -70.23 -53.14 -13.34
C SER A 26 -69.83 -51.91 -12.51
N VAL A 27 -69.16 -52.09 -11.38
CA VAL A 27 -68.84 -51.02 -10.43
C VAL A 27 -67.34 -50.87 -10.16
N VAL A 28 -66.50 -51.71 -10.76
CA VAL A 28 -65.05 -51.74 -10.51
C VAL A 28 -64.37 -50.39 -10.74
N ASN A 29 -64.80 -49.61 -11.73
CA ASN A 29 -64.21 -48.30 -12.02
C ASN A 29 -64.53 -47.27 -10.94
N ILE A 30 -65.73 -47.31 -10.36
CA ILE A 30 -66.13 -46.42 -9.25
C ILE A 30 -65.25 -46.70 -8.02
N TYR A 31 -65.02 -47.98 -7.71
CA TYR A 31 -64.16 -48.36 -6.59
C TYR A 31 -62.68 -48.09 -6.84
N ARG A 32 -62.22 -48.09 -8.10
CA ARG A 32 -60.87 -47.62 -8.47
C ARG A 32 -60.68 -46.15 -8.15
N GLU A 33 -61.67 -45.30 -8.42
CA GLU A 33 -61.62 -43.88 -8.03
C GLU A 33 -61.65 -43.72 -6.50
N LEU A 34 -62.52 -44.46 -5.81
CA LEU A 34 -62.56 -44.46 -4.34
C LEU A 34 -61.21 -44.88 -3.73
N SER A 35 -60.55 -45.88 -4.32
CA SER A 35 -59.24 -46.37 -3.89
C SER A 35 -58.10 -45.36 -4.10
N GLN A 36 -58.31 -44.29 -4.88
CA GLN A 36 -57.33 -43.21 -4.96
C GLN A 36 -57.43 -42.26 -3.76
N LEU A 37 -58.61 -42.18 -3.12
CA LEU A 37 -58.87 -41.35 -1.95
C LEU A 37 -58.55 -42.08 -0.63
N ILE A 38 -58.56 -43.41 -0.64
CA ILE A 38 -58.23 -44.24 0.51
C ILE A 38 -56.79 -44.76 0.32
N PRO A 39 -55.81 -44.32 1.14
CA PRO A 39 -54.44 -44.80 1.01
C PRO A 39 -54.36 -46.29 1.33
N LYS A 40 -53.43 -47.01 0.68
CA LYS A 40 -53.17 -48.43 0.95
C LYS A 40 -54.41 -49.33 0.80
N SER A 41 -55.28 -49.04 -0.17
CA SER A 41 -56.35 -49.94 -0.61
C SER A 41 -56.06 -50.60 -1.95
N ALA A 42 -56.69 -51.74 -2.20
CA ALA A 42 -56.62 -52.45 -3.47
C ALA A 42 -58.03 -52.74 -4.01
N VAL A 43 -58.17 -52.80 -5.33
CA VAL A 43 -59.44 -53.11 -6.00
C VAL A 43 -59.22 -54.28 -6.94
N GLY A 44 -60.12 -55.27 -6.87
CA GLY A 44 -60.12 -56.43 -7.76
C GLY A 44 -61.51 -56.69 -8.35
N GLU A 45 -61.53 -57.16 -9.59
CA GLU A 45 -62.77 -57.56 -10.26
C GLU A 45 -63.18 -58.96 -9.80
N LEU A 46 -64.33 -59.05 -9.14
CA LEU A 46 -64.92 -60.30 -8.66
C LEU A 46 -65.81 -60.90 -9.76
N SER A 47 -65.64 -62.19 -10.05
CA SER A 47 -66.50 -62.93 -10.97
C SER A 47 -67.91 -63.08 -10.39
N GLY A 48 -68.92 -63.26 -11.24
CA GLY A 48 -70.33 -63.35 -10.80
C GLY A 48 -70.62 -64.53 -9.87
N ASP A 49 -69.80 -65.57 -9.93
CA ASP A 49 -69.80 -66.77 -9.09
C ASP A 49 -68.79 -66.70 -7.93
N SER A 50 -68.03 -65.60 -7.82
CA SER A 50 -66.95 -65.40 -6.84
C SER A 50 -65.84 -66.46 -6.87
N SER A 51 -65.73 -67.24 -7.96
CA SER A 51 -64.72 -68.31 -8.09
C SER A 51 -63.28 -67.80 -8.08
N ASN A 52 -63.06 -66.54 -8.45
CA ASN A 52 -61.73 -65.92 -8.49
C ASN A 52 -61.31 -65.22 -7.18
N VAL A 53 -62.08 -65.33 -6.09
CA VAL A 53 -61.83 -64.57 -4.84
C VAL A 53 -60.46 -64.84 -4.23
N ILE A 54 -59.96 -66.09 -4.27
CA ILE A 54 -58.64 -66.46 -3.70
C ILE A 54 -57.51 -65.78 -4.48
N GLN A 55 -57.58 -65.78 -5.81
CA GLN A 55 -56.61 -65.11 -6.66
C GLN A 55 -56.65 -63.59 -6.48
N LEU A 56 -57.85 -63.04 -6.28
CA LEU A 56 -58.04 -61.62 -5.99
C LEU A 56 -57.38 -61.23 -4.67
N ILE A 57 -57.60 -61.99 -3.60
CA ILE A 57 -56.95 -61.73 -2.29
C ILE A 57 -55.43 -61.83 -2.42
N THR A 58 -54.93 -62.86 -3.11
CA THR A 58 -53.48 -63.06 -3.29
C THR A 58 -52.84 -61.91 -4.07
N SER A 59 -53.46 -61.48 -5.17
CA SER A 59 -52.96 -60.37 -6.01
C SER A 59 -53.05 -59.03 -5.29
N ALA A 60 -54.15 -58.78 -4.56
CA ALA A 60 -54.33 -57.58 -3.74
C ALA A 60 -53.31 -57.52 -2.60
N TYR A 61 -53.06 -58.63 -1.91
CA TYR A 61 -52.04 -58.73 -0.88
C TYR A 61 -50.64 -58.41 -1.44
N ASN A 62 -50.25 -59.03 -2.54
CA ASN A 62 -48.95 -58.79 -3.17
C ASN A 62 -48.79 -57.33 -3.63
N ASN A 63 -49.85 -56.73 -4.17
CA ASN A 63 -49.86 -55.32 -4.57
C ASN A 63 -49.68 -54.41 -3.35
N LEU A 64 -50.44 -54.66 -2.28
CA LEU A 64 -50.36 -53.90 -1.04
C LEU A 64 -48.99 -54.04 -0.37
N SER A 65 -48.40 -55.23 -0.33
CA SER A 65 -47.08 -55.46 0.25
C SER A 65 -45.96 -54.83 -0.58
N SER A 66 -46.16 -54.67 -1.89
CA SER A 66 -45.16 -54.09 -2.79
C SER A 66 -45.01 -52.57 -2.71
N LYS A 67 -45.93 -51.89 -2.01
CA LYS A 67 -45.91 -50.43 -1.86
C LYS A 67 -45.62 -50.05 -0.43
N ILE A 68 -44.59 -49.25 -0.19
CA ILE A 68 -44.24 -48.75 1.14
C ILE A 68 -44.46 -47.24 1.15
N ILE A 69 -45.21 -46.76 2.16
CA ILE A 69 -45.54 -45.34 2.32
C ILE A 69 -45.20 -44.93 3.74
N LEU A 70 -44.25 -44.01 3.91
CA LEU A 70 -43.92 -43.39 5.19
C LEU A 70 -44.64 -42.05 5.32
N GLU A 71 -45.30 -41.84 6.47
CA GLU A 71 -46.02 -40.62 6.80
C GLU A 71 -45.70 -40.19 8.24
N PRO A 72 -45.42 -38.89 8.48
CA PRO A 72 -45.25 -38.38 9.82
C PRO A 72 -46.62 -38.19 10.49
N SER A 73 -46.68 -38.42 11.79
CA SER A 73 -47.86 -38.30 12.62
C SER A 73 -47.56 -37.42 13.83
N ARG A 74 -48.54 -36.59 14.23
CA ARG A 74 -48.43 -35.66 15.36
C ARG A 74 -47.23 -34.71 15.23
N VAL A 75 -46.96 -34.20 14.03
CA VAL A 75 -45.90 -33.22 13.82
C VAL A 75 -46.26 -31.93 14.60
N PRO A 76 -45.40 -31.44 15.51
CA PRO A 76 -45.65 -30.23 16.27
C PRO A 76 -45.65 -28.99 15.38
N GLU A 77 -46.32 -27.94 15.84
CA GLU A 77 -46.35 -26.65 15.15
C GLU A 77 -44.91 -26.08 15.03
N GLY A 78 -44.61 -25.43 13.91
CA GLY A 78 -43.27 -24.91 13.62
C GLY A 78 -42.25 -25.93 13.09
N VAL A 79 -42.58 -27.24 13.05
CA VAL A 79 -41.72 -28.29 12.48
C VAL A 79 -42.25 -28.77 11.12
N SER A 80 -41.35 -28.94 10.15
CA SER A 80 -41.65 -29.55 8.85
C SER A 80 -40.78 -30.77 8.62
N VAL A 81 -41.39 -31.82 8.06
CA VAL A 81 -40.74 -33.11 7.77
C VAL A 81 -40.89 -33.43 6.30
N SER A 82 -39.80 -33.80 5.65
CA SER A 82 -39.78 -34.22 4.25
C SER A 82 -38.95 -35.50 4.07
N PHE A 83 -39.21 -36.19 2.95
CA PHE A 83 -38.67 -37.52 2.67
C PHE A 83 -38.06 -37.55 1.27
N VAL A 84 -36.92 -38.24 1.15
CA VAL A 84 -36.34 -38.67 -0.13
C VAL A 84 -36.34 -40.19 -0.16
N SER A 85 -36.90 -40.77 -1.21
CA SER A 85 -37.11 -42.23 -1.33
C SER A 85 -36.10 -42.85 -2.31
N HIS A 86 -35.24 -43.76 -1.83
CA HIS A 86 -34.15 -44.34 -2.63
C HIS A 86 -34.55 -45.71 -3.22
N CYS A 87 -35.57 -45.73 -4.09
CA CYS A 87 -36.11 -46.97 -4.65
C CYS A 87 -36.53 -46.90 -6.13
N ASN A 88 -36.67 -45.70 -6.71
CA ASN A 88 -37.23 -45.50 -8.05
C ASN A 88 -36.31 -44.74 -9.03
N ASN A 89 -34.99 -44.72 -8.81
CA ASN A 89 -33.99 -43.93 -9.58
C ASN A 89 -34.34 -42.43 -9.73
N LYS A 90 -35.28 -41.93 -8.91
CA LYS A 90 -35.77 -40.55 -8.90
C LYS A 90 -35.79 -40.08 -7.45
N GLU A 91 -34.72 -39.40 -7.06
CA GLU A 91 -34.58 -38.82 -5.73
C GLU A 91 -35.29 -37.46 -5.72
N LYS A 92 -36.61 -37.49 -5.50
CA LYS A 92 -37.40 -36.27 -5.32
C LYS A 92 -37.85 -36.16 -3.88
N GLU A 93 -37.68 -34.97 -3.33
CA GLU A 93 -38.18 -34.62 -2.00
C GLU A 93 -39.71 -34.47 -2.01
N THR A 94 -40.37 -35.16 -1.08
CA THR A 94 -41.82 -35.20 -0.94
C THR A 94 -42.24 -35.16 0.54
N GLN A 95 -43.50 -34.81 0.79
CA GLN A 95 -44.06 -34.77 2.17
C GLN A 95 -44.32 -36.16 2.77
N LYS A 96 -44.30 -37.20 1.92
CA LYS A 96 -44.42 -38.62 2.31
C LYS A 96 -43.35 -39.40 1.56
N GLY A 97 -42.74 -40.40 2.21
CA GLY A 97 -41.83 -41.32 1.53
C GLY A 97 -42.62 -42.38 0.78
N VAL A 98 -42.37 -42.61 -0.51
CA VAL A 98 -43.12 -43.59 -1.31
C VAL A 98 -42.18 -44.44 -2.15
N CYS A 99 -42.26 -45.75 -1.94
CA CYS A 99 -41.65 -46.76 -2.79
C CYS A 99 -42.72 -47.71 -3.33
N SER A 100 -42.62 -48.05 -4.61
CA SER A 100 -43.53 -48.97 -5.30
C SER A 100 -42.72 -50.16 -5.83
N GLU A 101 -43.39 -51.27 -6.12
CA GLU A 101 -42.76 -52.47 -6.71
C GLU A 101 -41.65 -53.10 -5.85
N VAL A 102 -41.73 -52.91 -4.53
CA VAL A 102 -40.80 -53.47 -3.56
C VAL A 102 -41.03 -54.97 -3.42
N LYS A 103 -39.97 -55.78 -3.53
CA LYS A 103 -40.06 -57.24 -3.35
C LYS A 103 -39.93 -57.60 -1.87
N ILE A 104 -40.54 -58.73 -1.48
CA ILE A 104 -40.42 -59.27 -0.12
C ILE A 104 -38.93 -59.58 0.15
N GLY A 105 -38.43 -59.12 1.29
CA GLY A 105 -37.02 -59.28 1.68
C GLY A 105 -36.08 -58.22 1.10
N THR A 106 -36.57 -57.22 0.37
CA THR A 106 -35.77 -56.08 -0.09
C THR A 106 -35.71 -54.98 0.96
N GLU A 107 -34.51 -54.53 1.28
CA GLU A 107 -34.28 -53.36 2.13
C GLU A 107 -34.35 -52.07 1.29
N ILE A 108 -35.03 -51.05 1.81
CA ILE A 108 -35.16 -49.75 1.16
C ILE A 108 -34.75 -48.63 2.11
N LEU A 109 -34.10 -47.61 1.56
CA LEU A 109 -33.60 -46.47 2.32
C LEU A 109 -34.51 -45.25 2.09
N PHE A 110 -34.84 -44.55 3.18
CA PHE A 110 -35.46 -43.24 3.15
C PHE A 110 -34.58 -42.24 3.89
N THR A 111 -34.28 -41.11 3.25
CA THR A 111 -33.67 -39.97 3.94
C THR A 111 -34.78 -39.06 4.43
N VAL A 112 -34.79 -38.76 5.73
CA VAL A 112 -35.77 -37.88 6.36
C VAL A 112 -35.09 -36.57 6.74
N ALA A 113 -35.61 -35.46 6.22
CA ALA A 113 -35.18 -34.12 6.61
C ALA A 113 -36.22 -33.52 7.57
N VAL A 114 -35.74 -33.04 8.72
CA VAL A 114 -36.55 -32.39 9.76
C VAL A 114 -36.05 -30.96 9.91
N LEU A 115 -36.94 -30.00 9.70
CA LEU A 115 -36.63 -28.57 9.78
C LEU A 115 -37.54 -27.90 10.81
N ALA A 116 -36.94 -27.21 11.77
CA ALA A 116 -37.61 -26.34 12.72
C ALA A 116 -37.56 -24.89 12.19
N LYS A 117 -38.73 -24.27 11.99
CA LYS A 117 -38.84 -22.89 11.49
C LYS A 117 -38.73 -21.84 12.59
N GLU A 118 -39.12 -22.22 13.80
CA GLU A 118 -39.11 -21.38 14.97
C GLU A 118 -38.71 -22.19 16.20
N CYS A 119 -38.36 -21.47 17.26
CA CYS A 119 -38.09 -22.05 18.56
C CYS A 119 -39.42 -22.29 19.30
N PRO A 120 -39.87 -23.56 19.43
CA PRO A 120 -41.12 -23.83 20.13
C PRO A 120 -41.01 -23.49 21.61
N LYS A 121 -42.18 -23.27 22.23
CA LYS A 121 -42.27 -22.99 23.66
C LYS A 121 -41.81 -24.19 24.50
N ASP A 122 -42.10 -25.38 24.02
CA ASP A 122 -41.69 -26.63 24.64
C ASP A 122 -40.24 -26.95 24.23
N LYS A 123 -39.37 -27.15 25.22
CA LYS A 123 -37.94 -27.44 25.00
C LYS A 123 -37.69 -28.78 24.32
N GLU A 124 -38.60 -29.72 24.54
CA GLU A 124 -38.57 -31.07 23.97
C GLU A 124 -39.95 -31.40 23.41
N VAL A 125 -39.98 -31.88 22.17
CA VAL A 125 -41.19 -32.36 21.51
C VAL A 125 -40.91 -33.70 20.86
N GLU A 126 -41.97 -34.48 20.65
CA GLU A 126 -41.88 -35.80 20.04
C GLU A 126 -42.92 -35.94 18.93
N PHE A 127 -42.50 -36.52 17.81
CA PHE A 127 -43.41 -36.95 16.76
C PHE A 127 -43.05 -38.36 16.29
N GLU A 128 -43.95 -38.97 15.52
CA GLU A 128 -43.79 -40.34 15.06
C GLU A 128 -43.74 -40.39 13.54
N ILE A 129 -42.90 -41.26 12.98
CA ILE A 129 -42.93 -41.63 11.56
C ILE A 129 -43.45 -43.06 11.49
N ARG A 130 -44.50 -43.27 10.69
CA ARG A 130 -45.18 -44.56 10.56
C ARG A 130 -45.16 -45.03 9.11
N SER A 131 -45.07 -46.34 8.92
CA SER A 131 -45.29 -46.97 7.62
C SER A 131 -46.75 -47.39 7.52
N LEU A 132 -47.47 -46.89 6.51
CA LEU A 132 -48.91 -47.16 6.38
C LEU A 132 -49.18 -48.66 6.23
N GLY A 133 -49.96 -49.20 7.17
CA GLY A 133 -50.34 -50.61 7.18
C GLY A 133 -49.40 -51.53 7.94
N PHE A 134 -48.39 -50.98 8.62
CA PHE A 134 -47.51 -51.69 9.56
C PHE A 134 -47.72 -51.15 10.98
N GLN A 135 -47.44 -51.96 11.99
CA GLN A 135 -47.64 -51.56 13.40
C GLN A 135 -46.41 -50.82 13.97
N GLU A 136 -45.25 -51.03 13.36
CA GLU A 136 -43.98 -50.44 13.73
C GLU A 136 -43.98 -48.92 13.48
N LYS A 137 -43.34 -48.21 14.39
CA LYS A 137 -43.21 -46.75 14.37
C LYS A 137 -41.81 -46.33 14.78
N LEU A 138 -41.34 -45.24 14.20
CA LEU A 138 -40.12 -44.55 14.59
C LEU A 138 -40.49 -43.31 15.41
N SER A 139 -40.09 -43.27 16.68
CA SER A 139 -40.24 -42.08 17.53
C SER A 139 -39.04 -41.16 17.33
N VAL A 140 -39.31 -39.88 17.03
CA VAL A 140 -38.30 -38.84 16.85
C VAL A 140 -38.48 -37.79 17.94
N LYS A 141 -37.51 -37.74 18.86
CA LYS A 141 -37.43 -36.74 19.92
C LYS A 141 -36.57 -35.57 19.46
N LEU A 142 -37.13 -34.37 19.46
CA LEU A 142 -36.44 -33.15 19.12
C LEU A 142 -36.18 -32.34 20.39
N SER A 143 -34.93 -31.90 20.55
CA SER A 143 -34.53 -30.93 21.57
C SER A 143 -34.09 -29.65 20.86
N PHE A 144 -34.61 -28.50 21.30
CA PHE A 144 -34.34 -27.22 20.65
C PHE A 144 -33.35 -26.40 21.46
N GLU A 145 -32.21 -26.09 20.85
CA GLU A 145 -31.18 -25.22 21.43
C GLU A 145 -31.44 -23.76 21.04
N CYS A 146 -32.40 -23.14 21.72
CA CYS A 146 -32.83 -21.77 21.47
C CYS A 146 -32.16 -20.73 22.37
N GLN A 147 -31.47 -21.19 23.41
CA GLN A 147 -30.82 -20.33 24.41
C GLN A 147 -29.31 -20.34 24.21
N CYS A 148 -28.67 -19.20 24.43
CA CYS A 148 -27.22 -19.12 24.48
C CYS A 148 -26.72 -19.62 25.83
N ASN A 149 -25.71 -20.50 25.83
CA ASN A 149 -25.09 -21.00 27.06
C ASN A 149 -24.02 -20.04 27.56
N CYS A 150 -24.45 -18.91 28.15
CA CYS A 150 -23.58 -17.90 28.74
C CYS A 150 -23.61 -18.00 30.27
N ASN A 151 -22.44 -17.96 30.91
CA ASN A 151 -22.30 -18.17 32.37
C ASN A 151 -22.51 -16.90 33.21
N ASP A 152 -22.85 -15.79 32.58
CA ASP A 152 -22.85 -14.44 33.14
C ASP A 152 -24.27 -13.88 33.29
N SER A 153 -25.19 -14.70 33.83
CA SER A 153 -26.50 -14.22 34.27
C SER A 153 -26.42 -13.73 35.72
N THR A 154 -26.42 -12.42 35.93
CA THR A 154 -26.42 -11.81 37.27
C THR A 154 -27.56 -10.82 37.40
N LYS A 155 -28.52 -11.11 38.28
CA LYS A 155 -29.59 -10.16 38.62
C LYS A 155 -29.02 -8.96 39.37
N ASN A 156 -29.52 -7.77 39.08
CA ASN A 156 -29.08 -6.51 39.70
C ASN A 156 -27.54 -6.38 39.66
N ALA A 157 -26.95 -6.60 38.49
CA ALA A 157 -25.51 -6.64 38.33
C ALA A 157 -24.88 -5.27 38.65
N PRO A 158 -23.81 -5.21 39.47
CA PRO A 158 -23.09 -3.96 39.73
C PRO A 158 -22.57 -3.28 38.46
N TYR A 159 -22.21 -4.07 37.45
CA TYR A 159 -21.78 -3.58 36.13
C TYR A 159 -22.89 -2.79 35.40
N CYS A 160 -24.16 -3.10 35.67
CA CYS A 160 -25.31 -2.40 35.09
C CYS A 160 -25.74 -1.23 35.99
N SER A 161 -24.87 -0.23 36.08
CA SER A 161 -25.04 0.99 36.90
C SER A 161 -25.33 0.72 38.37
N ASN A 162 -24.53 -0.11 39.04
CA ASN A 162 -24.72 -0.46 40.46
C ASN A 162 -26.09 -1.11 40.75
N GLY A 163 -26.54 -2.01 39.88
CA GLY A 163 -27.73 -2.83 40.09
C GLY A 163 -29.03 -2.27 39.53
N ASN A 164 -28.97 -1.35 38.58
CA ASN A 164 -30.15 -0.84 37.84
C ASN A 164 -30.53 -1.72 36.63
N GLY A 165 -29.92 -2.89 36.48
CA GLY A 165 -30.21 -3.86 35.44
C GLY A 165 -29.65 -5.25 35.78
N ASN A 166 -30.08 -6.25 35.01
CA ASN A 166 -29.56 -7.61 35.06
C ASN A 166 -28.49 -7.77 33.95
N LEU A 167 -27.39 -8.46 34.23
CA LEU A 167 -26.43 -8.84 33.20
C LEU A 167 -26.84 -10.20 32.63
N GLU A 168 -26.99 -10.30 31.31
CA GLU A 168 -27.30 -11.53 30.58
C GLU A 168 -26.44 -11.58 29.31
N CYS A 169 -25.57 -12.58 29.19
CA CYS A 169 -24.67 -12.77 28.03
C CYS A 169 -23.87 -11.52 27.63
N GLY A 170 -23.30 -10.80 28.60
CA GLY A 170 -22.47 -9.62 28.39
C GLY A 170 -23.23 -8.31 28.17
N VAL A 171 -24.58 -8.36 28.19
CA VAL A 171 -25.44 -7.20 27.94
C VAL A 171 -26.32 -6.92 29.17
N CYS A 172 -26.54 -5.64 29.48
CA CYS A 172 -27.43 -5.24 30.56
C CYS A 172 -28.89 -5.15 30.08
N SER A 173 -29.75 -5.94 30.71
CA SER A 173 -31.21 -5.83 30.65
C SER A 173 -31.70 -4.90 31.76
N CYS A 174 -32.04 -3.66 31.40
CA CYS A 174 -32.34 -2.60 32.35
C CYS A 174 -33.69 -2.78 33.06
N HIS A 175 -33.74 -2.36 34.33
CA HIS A 175 -35.00 -2.29 35.06
C HIS A 175 -35.91 -1.19 34.51
N GLN A 176 -37.15 -1.17 34.99
CA GLN A 176 -38.15 -0.17 34.60
C GLN A 176 -37.61 1.26 34.80
N ASP A 177 -37.88 2.12 33.82
CA ASP A 177 -37.41 3.52 33.74
C ASP A 177 -35.89 3.71 33.62
N ARG A 178 -35.13 2.64 33.35
CA ARG A 178 -33.70 2.70 33.07
C ARG A 178 -33.41 2.28 31.65
N ILE A 179 -32.52 3.00 30.98
CA ILE A 179 -32.18 2.77 29.57
C ILE A 179 -30.68 3.02 29.33
N GLY A 180 -30.22 2.60 28.16
CA GLY A 180 -28.82 2.68 27.74
C GLY A 180 -28.07 1.39 28.02
N ARG A 181 -26.90 1.22 27.38
CA ARG A 181 -26.10 -0.02 27.38
C ARG A 181 -25.79 -0.56 28.77
N LEU A 182 -25.62 0.32 29.75
CA LEU A 182 -25.30 -0.02 31.14
C LEU A 182 -26.44 0.30 32.12
N CYS A 183 -27.56 0.86 31.66
CA CYS A 183 -28.69 1.33 32.49
C CYS A 183 -28.45 2.65 33.25
N ASP A 184 -27.50 3.47 32.77
CA ASP A 184 -27.11 4.72 33.43
C ASP A 184 -28.17 5.82 33.33
N CYS A 185 -29.04 5.75 32.32
CA CYS A 185 -29.99 6.80 32.00
C CYS A 185 -31.35 6.52 32.66
N ARG A 186 -32.10 7.57 32.97
CA ARG A 186 -33.53 7.46 33.32
C ARG A 186 -34.39 7.73 32.09
N ALA A 187 -35.23 6.78 31.71
CA ALA A 187 -36.27 7.03 30.72
C ALA A 187 -37.35 7.90 31.37
N LYS A 188 -37.43 9.18 30.98
CA LYS A 188 -38.64 9.98 31.20
C LYS A 188 -39.73 9.54 30.19
N GLY A 189 -40.06 8.25 30.18
CA GLY A 189 -41.04 7.65 29.25
C GLY A 189 -40.57 7.45 27.80
N GLY A 190 -39.26 7.40 27.53
CA GLY A 190 -38.71 7.15 26.18
C GLY A 190 -38.24 5.70 26.01
N ASP A 191 -38.69 5.05 24.94
CA ASP A 191 -38.25 3.71 24.50
C ASP A 191 -36.76 3.73 24.08
N THR A 192 -36.01 2.65 24.32
CA THR A 192 -34.57 2.55 23.98
C THR A 192 -34.32 2.83 22.50
N ILE A 193 -35.22 2.36 21.64
CA ILE A 193 -35.20 2.57 20.19
C ILE A 193 -35.26 4.07 19.84
N ALA A 194 -36.06 4.85 20.58
CA ALA A 194 -36.22 6.28 20.33
C ALA A 194 -34.99 7.10 20.74
N LEU A 195 -34.18 6.63 21.69
CA LEU A 195 -32.92 7.28 22.05
C LEU A 195 -31.79 6.90 21.10
N GLU A 196 -31.73 5.64 20.65
CA GLU A 196 -30.75 5.23 19.65
C GLU A 196 -30.95 5.94 18.30
N ALA A 197 -32.21 6.21 17.93
CA ALA A 197 -32.53 7.02 16.76
C ALA A 197 -31.97 8.44 16.85
N GLN A 198 -31.84 9.02 18.05
CA GLN A 198 -31.26 10.36 18.24
C GLN A 198 -29.74 10.40 18.04
N CYS A 199 -29.09 9.24 18.06
CA CYS A 199 -27.66 9.06 17.83
C CYS A 199 -27.31 8.68 16.39
N ARG A 200 -28.28 8.74 15.47
CA ARG A 200 -28.09 8.48 14.04
C ARG A 200 -28.62 9.66 13.22
N PRO A 201 -27.94 10.10 12.15
CA PRO A 201 -28.51 11.05 11.19
C PRO A 201 -29.66 10.44 10.37
N ASP A 202 -29.58 9.14 10.05
CA ASP A 202 -30.58 8.42 9.25
C ASP A 202 -30.63 6.93 9.64
N ASN A 203 -31.70 6.21 9.27
CA ASN A 203 -31.91 4.81 9.67
C ASN A 203 -30.86 3.83 9.09
N SER A 204 -30.12 4.21 8.04
CA SER A 204 -29.09 3.37 7.44
C SER A 204 -27.70 3.58 8.06
N SER A 205 -27.50 4.73 8.72
CA SER A 205 -26.26 5.06 9.39
C SER A 205 -26.03 4.22 10.66
N GLN A 206 -24.76 3.95 10.96
CA GLN A 206 -24.36 3.30 12.21
C GLN A 206 -24.56 4.28 13.40
N LEU A 207 -24.84 3.72 14.59
CA LEU A 207 -24.88 4.49 15.84
C LEU A 207 -23.58 5.27 16.00
N CYS A 208 -23.69 6.60 16.18
CA CYS A 208 -22.54 7.49 16.36
C CYS A 208 -21.44 7.28 15.31
N SER A 209 -21.85 7.00 14.06
CA SER A 209 -20.95 6.75 12.92
C SER A 209 -19.90 5.65 13.17
N GLY A 210 -20.14 4.76 14.15
CA GLY A 210 -19.18 3.71 14.56
C GLY A 210 -17.93 4.23 15.28
N GLN A 211 -17.89 5.52 15.65
CA GLN A 211 -16.74 6.20 16.24
C GLN A 211 -17.02 6.73 17.64
N GLY A 212 -18.01 6.18 18.32
CA GLY A 212 -18.38 6.56 19.67
C GLY A 212 -19.55 5.73 20.20
N ASP A 213 -19.88 5.97 21.46
CA ASP A 213 -20.98 5.31 22.15
C ASP A 213 -22.20 6.22 22.22
N CYS A 214 -23.38 5.69 21.91
CA CYS A 214 -24.64 6.39 22.14
C CYS A 214 -25.04 6.25 23.61
N VAL A 215 -24.95 7.35 24.36
CA VAL A 215 -25.29 7.41 25.78
C VAL A 215 -26.45 8.39 25.96
N CYS A 216 -27.61 7.87 26.37
CA CYS A 216 -28.83 8.65 26.60
C CYS A 216 -29.25 9.54 25.41
N GLY A 217 -29.15 9.05 24.17
CA GLY A 217 -29.55 9.81 22.97
C GLY A 217 -28.55 10.86 22.51
N LYS A 218 -27.34 10.86 23.09
CA LYS A 218 -26.22 11.68 22.67
C LYS A 218 -25.00 10.81 22.40
N CYS A 219 -24.26 11.12 21.35
CA CYS A 219 -23.01 10.43 21.07
C CYS A 219 -21.88 10.96 21.94
N VAL A 220 -21.12 10.02 22.52
CA VAL A 220 -19.85 10.25 23.20
C VAL A 220 -18.75 9.70 22.27
N CYS A 221 -17.99 10.59 21.65
CA CYS A 221 -17.03 10.22 20.62
C CYS A 221 -15.72 9.69 21.19
N ASN A 222 -15.09 8.77 20.45
CA ASN A 222 -13.74 8.29 20.71
C ASN A 222 -12.72 9.42 20.54
N GLU A 223 -11.52 9.23 21.10
CA GLU A 223 -10.45 10.23 21.02
C GLU A 223 -10.16 10.65 19.56
N LYS A 224 -10.07 11.97 19.32
CA LYS A 224 -9.80 12.61 18.01
C LYS A 224 -10.95 12.62 16.99
N VAL A 225 -12.16 12.25 17.42
CA VAL A 225 -13.39 12.33 16.63
C VAL A 225 -14.40 13.23 17.36
N ASP A 226 -15.16 14.03 16.61
CA ASP A 226 -16.10 15.02 17.13
C ASP A 226 -17.39 15.05 16.31
N GLY A 227 -18.29 15.99 16.63
CA GLY A 227 -19.57 16.20 15.97
C GLY A 227 -20.71 15.46 16.67
N LYS A 228 -21.94 15.92 16.45
CA LYS A 228 -23.16 15.40 17.09
C LYS A 228 -23.32 13.87 16.99
N TYR A 229 -22.81 13.30 15.90
CA TYR A 229 -22.87 11.87 15.60
C TYR A 229 -21.49 11.21 15.49
N CYS A 230 -20.42 11.85 15.97
CA CYS A 230 -19.04 11.36 15.83
C CYS A 230 -18.62 11.09 14.37
N HIS A 231 -19.16 11.87 13.42
CA HIS A 231 -18.82 11.76 12.00
C HIS A 231 -17.59 12.60 11.62
N CYS A 232 -17.15 13.48 12.52
CA CYS A 232 -16.15 14.50 12.26
C CYS A 232 -14.79 14.01 12.73
N ASN A 233 -13.81 13.86 11.84
CA ASN A 233 -12.44 13.52 12.22
C ASN A 233 -11.49 14.69 11.90
N ASN A 234 -10.54 14.94 12.80
CA ASN A 234 -9.55 16.01 12.64
C ASN A 234 -8.18 15.46 12.17
N PHE A 235 -8.16 14.25 11.61
CA PHE A 235 -6.93 13.58 11.17
C PHE A 235 -6.96 13.05 9.73
N ASN A 236 -8.13 13.01 9.08
CA ASN A 236 -8.28 12.53 7.70
C ASN A 236 -8.32 13.66 6.65
N CYS A 237 -7.83 14.85 6.97
CA CYS A 237 -7.65 15.88 5.95
C CYS A 237 -6.56 15.49 4.95
N GLU A 238 -6.62 16.11 3.78
CA GLU A 238 -5.61 15.92 2.74
C GLU A 238 -4.22 16.38 3.19
N ARG A 239 -3.19 15.71 2.65
CA ARG A 239 -1.78 15.99 2.94
C ARG A 239 -1.11 16.67 1.76
N TYR A 240 -0.21 17.59 2.07
CA TYR A 240 0.72 18.21 1.12
C TYR A 240 2.14 18.10 1.70
N ASP A 241 3.11 17.66 0.90
CA ASP A 241 4.48 17.33 1.36
C ASP A 241 4.50 16.46 2.64
N ASN A 242 3.66 15.42 2.66
CA ASN A 242 3.46 14.50 3.79
C ASN A 242 2.95 15.12 5.10
N LYS A 243 2.65 16.43 5.13
CA LYS A 243 2.07 17.14 6.28
C LYS A 243 0.56 17.30 6.11
N LEU A 244 -0.19 17.07 7.20
CA LEU A 244 -1.63 17.31 7.24
C LEU A 244 -1.90 18.80 7.00
N CYS A 245 -2.77 19.15 6.04
CA CYS A 245 -3.03 20.53 5.64
C CYS A 245 -1.75 21.34 5.34
N GLY A 246 -0.75 20.68 4.74
CA GLY A 246 0.54 21.29 4.41
C GLY A 246 1.36 21.77 5.61
N GLY A 247 0.90 21.52 6.85
CA GLY A 247 1.44 22.12 8.07
C GLY A 247 1.06 23.60 8.27
N ASN A 248 0.21 24.16 7.40
CA ASN A 248 -0.17 25.57 7.39
C ASN A 248 -1.67 25.77 7.65
N GLY A 249 -2.32 24.79 8.29
CA GLY A 249 -3.73 24.87 8.63
C GLY A 249 -4.09 23.82 9.68
N GLU A 250 -5.27 24.00 10.25
CA GLU A 250 -5.87 23.06 11.18
C GLU A 250 -6.89 22.18 10.45
N CYS A 251 -6.85 20.87 10.71
CA CYS A 251 -7.81 19.95 10.13
C CYS A 251 -9.10 19.98 10.96
N VAL A 252 -10.18 20.45 10.36
CA VAL A 252 -11.50 20.53 11.00
C VAL A 252 -12.48 19.73 10.15
N CYS A 253 -12.94 18.59 10.66
CA CYS A 253 -13.96 17.77 9.99
C CYS A 253 -13.62 17.29 8.57
N GLY A 254 -12.37 16.86 8.35
CA GLY A 254 -11.91 16.45 7.03
C GLY A 254 -11.66 17.60 6.05
N LYS A 255 -11.74 18.87 6.48
CA LYS A 255 -11.36 20.05 5.69
C LYS A 255 -10.23 20.82 6.35
N CYS A 256 -9.31 21.35 5.54
CA CYS A 256 -8.21 22.16 6.03
C CYS A 256 -8.65 23.62 6.19
N GLN A 257 -8.61 24.12 7.43
CA GLN A 257 -8.75 25.53 7.74
C GLN A 257 -7.37 26.19 7.74
N CYS A 258 -7.05 26.92 6.68
CA CYS A 258 -5.72 27.51 6.50
C CYS A 258 -5.45 28.64 7.49
N PHE A 259 -4.22 28.70 7.99
CA PHE A 259 -3.74 29.82 8.77
C PHE A 259 -3.70 31.10 7.92
N PRO A 260 -3.78 32.29 8.54
CA PRO A 260 -3.65 33.55 7.83
C PRO A 260 -2.39 33.59 6.97
N GLY A 261 -2.53 33.96 5.70
CA GLY A 261 -1.42 33.96 4.75
C GLY A 261 -1.33 32.72 3.85
N PHE A 262 -2.21 31.72 4.02
CA PHE A 262 -2.25 30.52 3.19
C PHE A 262 -3.65 30.23 2.65
N HIS A 263 -3.72 29.54 1.51
CA HIS A 263 -4.95 29.14 0.83
C HIS A 263 -4.75 27.82 0.05
N GLY A 264 -5.82 27.33 -0.55
CA GLY A 264 -5.89 26.02 -1.22
C GLY A 264 -6.56 24.97 -0.34
N ASP A 265 -7.08 23.91 -0.96
CA ASP A 265 -7.83 22.85 -0.24
C ASP A 265 -6.96 22.10 0.77
N ARG A 266 -5.63 22.16 0.61
CA ARG A 266 -4.64 21.54 1.49
C ARG A 266 -3.75 22.57 2.18
N CYS A 267 -4.10 23.86 2.11
CA CYS A 267 -3.28 24.98 2.60
C CYS A 267 -1.85 24.97 2.05
N GLU A 268 -1.70 24.51 0.81
CA GLU A 268 -0.40 24.36 0.15
C GLU A 268 0.17 25.70 -0.36
N CYS A 269 -0.68 26.71 -0.54
CA CYS A 269 -0.29 27.92 -1.28
C CYS A 269 -0.24 29.15 -0.37
N PRO A 270 0.91 29.83 -0.26
CA PRO A 270 0.98 31.13 0.38
C PRO A 270 0.20 32.18 -0.43
N LEU A 271 -0.38 33.16 0.27
CA LEU A 271 -0.99 34.37 -0.30
C LEU A 271 0.06 35.41 -0.70
N ALA A 272 1.28 35.30 -0.18
CA ALA A 272 2.41 36.13 -0.57
C ALA A 272 2.76 35.90 -2.06
N THR A 273 3.09 36.98 -2.76
CA THR A 273 3.54 36.94 -4.16
C THR A 273 4.89 37.62 -4.36
N ASP A 274 5.59 37.92 -3.25
CA ASP A 274 6.88 38.60 -3.22
C ASP A 274 7.98 37.80 -3.94
N GLY A 275 7.99 36.48 -3.82
CA GLY A 275 8.87 35.56 -4.53
C GLY A 275 8.65 35.52 -6.05
N CYS A 276 7.56 36.11 -6.54
CA CYS A 276 7.28 36.26 -7.97
C CYS A 276 7.66 37.63 -8.53
N VAL A 277 8.10 38.60 -7.72
CA VAL A 277 8.35 39.97 -8.19
C VAL A 277 9.83 40.14 -8.55
N TYR A 278 10.08 40.55 -9.79
CA TYR A 278 11.41 40.92 -10.28
C TYR A 278 11.34 42.27 -10.99
N ASN A 279 12.16 43.24 -10.56
CA ASN A 279 12.16 44.62 -11.10
C ASN A 279 10.75 45.25 -11.21
N ASN A 280 9.95 45.16 -10.13
CA ASN A 280 8.54 45.61 -10.06
C ASN A 280 7.59 44.96 -11.09
N ARG A 281 7.98 43.83 -11.69
CA ARG A 281 7.13 43.05 -12.59
C ARG A 281 6.95 41.63 -12.05
N THR A 282 5.72 41.15 -12.06
CA THR A 282 5.41 39.77 -11.70
C THR A 282 5.92 38.83 -12.78
N CYS A 283 6.77 37.87 -12.40
CA CYS A 283 7.38 36.87 -13.28
C CYS A 283 8.03 37.47 -14.53
N ASN A 284 8.67 38.64 -14.37
CA ASN A 284 9.31 39.40 -15.45
C ASN A 284 8.37 39.69 -16.65
N GLY A 285 7.04 39.60 -16.47
CA GLY A 285 6.04 39.69 -17.54
C GLY A 285 5.99 38.48 -18.49
N GLN A 286 6.71 37.40 -18.19
CA GLN A 286 6.86 36.20 -19.03
C GLN A 286 6.20 34.95 -18.42
N GLY A 287 5.39 35.12 -17.39
CA GLY A 287 4.74 34.02 -16.68
C GLY A 287 3.62 34.43 -15.74
N VAL A 288 3.00 33.42 -15.12
CA VAL A 288 1.94 33.58 -14.13
C VAL A 288 2.46 33.14 -12.77
N CYS A 289 2.26 33.97 -11.74
CA CYS A 289 2.58 33.60 -10.37
C CYS A 289 1.53 32.64 -9.82
N LYS A 290 1.93 31.45 -9.39
CA LYS A 290 1.10 30.50 -8.65
C LYS A 290 1.80 30.10 -7.37
N CYS A 291 1.15 30.31 -6.23
CA CYS A 291 1.64 29.89 -4.91
C CYS A 291 3.06 30.42 -4.61
N ASN A 292 3.27 31.71 -4.84
CA ASN A 292 4.55 32.43 -4.71
C ASN A 292 5.71 31.89 -5.58
N LYS A 293 5.40 31.17 -6.67
CA LYS A 293 6.37 30.70 -7.65
C LYS A 293 5.92 31.06 -9.05
N CYS A 294 6.85 31.49 -9.90
CA CYS A 294 6.55 31.80 -11.29
C CYS A 294 6.46 30.55 -12.15
N GLN A 295 5.34 30.40 -12.86
CA GLN A 295 5.20 29.48 -13.97
C GLN A 295 5.40 30.26 -15.28
N CYS A 296 6.58 30.14 -15.87
CA CYS A 296 6.90 30.83 -17.13
C CYS A 296 6.03 30.28 -18.26
N THR A 297 5.26 31.17 -18.91
CA THR A 297 4.36 30.79 -20.00
C THR A 297 5.11 30.55 -21.31
N ASN A 298 6.28 31.17 -21.46
CA ASN A 298 7.13 31.01 -22.62
C ASN A 298 8.33 30.12 -22.26
N SER A 299 8.53 29.00 -22.98
CA SER A 299 9.63 28.05 -22.76
C SER A 299 11.01 28.64 -23.01
N SER A 300 11.09 29.80 -23.68
CA SER A 300 12.32 30.57 -23.85
C SER A 300 12.83 31.23 -22.56
N TYR A 301 12.03 31.27 -21.49
CA TYR A 301 12.40 31.91 -20.22
C TYR A 301 12.43 30.91 -19.07
N SER A 302 13.43 31.02 -18.21
CA SER A 302 13.65 30.21 -17.01
C SER A 302 14.10 31.07 -15.83
N GLY A 303 14.34 30.45 -14.68
CA GLY A 303 14.63 31.15 -13.42
C GLY A 303 13.43 31.24 -12.48
N SER A 304 13.66 31.62 -11.23
CA SER A 304 12.60 31.66 -10.19
C SER A 304 11.52 32.70 -10.48
N THR A 305 11.85 33.72 -11.28
CA THR A 305 10.99 34.83 -11.69
C THR A 305 10.93 35.01 -13.21
N CYS A 306 11.30 33.99 -14.00
CA CYS A 306 11.38 34.05 -15.47
C CYS A 306 12.34 35.14 -16.00
N GLU A 307 13.41 35.41 -15.25
CA GLU A 307 14.41 36.42 -15.54
C GLU A 307 15.45 35.98 -16.59
N VAL A 308 15.66 34.67 -16.75
CA VAL A 308 16.68 34.11 -17.64
C VAL A 308 16.10 33.79 -19.00
N CYS A 309 16.51 34.51 -20.05
CA CYS A 309 16.12 34.20 -21.43
C CYS A 309 17.11 33.21 -22.07
N LEU A 310 16.69 31.97 -22.29
CA LEU A 310 17.51 30.89 -22.85
C LEU A 310 17.77 31.04 -24.36
N THR A 311 16.88 31.71 -25.10
CA THR A 311 16.98 31.89 -26.56
C THR A 311 17.44 33.28 -26.99
N CYS A 312 17.72 34.20 -26.06
CA CYS A 312 18.19 35.56 -26.40
C CYS A 312 19.69 35.60 -26.80
N THR A 313 20.38 34.46 -26.71
CA THR A 313 21.81 34.29 -27.06
C THR A 313 22.09 34.49 -28.57
N GLU A 314 21.09 34.38 -29.44
CA GLU A 314 21.26 34.57 -30.90
C GLU A 314 21.55 36.02 -31.32
N GLN A 315 21.37 37.02 -30.45
CA GLN A 315 21.66 38.42 -30.79
C GLN A 315 23.16 38.77 -30.76
N CYS A 316 24.01 38.00 -30.05
CA CYS A 316 25.45 38.27 -29.98
C CYS A 316 26.17 37.99 -31.32
N GLU A 317 25.83 36.89 -32.00
CA GLU A 317 26.38 36.54 -33.33
C GLU A 317 26.07 37.62 -34.37
N GLN A 318 24.83 38.13 -34.37
CA GLN A 318 24.37 39.12 -35.34
C GLN A 318 25.07 40.50 -35.20
N HIS A 319 25.50 40.86 -33.99
CA HIS A 319 26.12 42.16 -33.69
C HIS A 319 27.64 42.11 -33.55
N LYS A 320 28.23 40.91 -33.59
CA LYS A 320 29.69 40.67 -33.54
C LYS A 320 30.45 41.45 -34.60
N GLU A 321 29.96 41.42 -35.84
CA GLU A 321 30.60 42.10 -36.97
C GLU A 321 30.53 43.64 -36.85
N CYS A 322 29.44 44.16 -36.29
CA CYS A 322 29.29 45.59 -36.05
C CYS A 322 30.15 46.07 -34.88
N ALA A 323 30.32 45.26 -33.84
CA ALA A 323 31.21 45.58 -32.72
C ALA A 323 32.69 45.59 -33.15
N GLN A 324 33.12 44.65 -33.99
CA GLN A 324 34.47 44.65 -34.60
C GLN A 324 34.71 45.90 -35.45
N CYS A 325 33.72 46.25 -36.28
CA CYS A 325 33.80 47.39 -37.17
C CYS A 325 33.85 48.73 -36.41
N LEU A 326 32.94 48.97 -35.46
CA LEU A 326 32.83 50.23 -34.73
C LEU A 326 33.96 50.41 -33.69
N GLY A 327 34.36 49.33 -33.00
CA GLY A 327 35.37 49.39 -31.95
C GLY A 327 36.81 49.34 -32.44
N PHE A 328 37.10 48.46 -33.41
CA PHE A 328 38.47 48.15 -33.82
C PHE A 328 38.81 48.59 -35.24
N LYS A 329 37.83 49.16 -35.98
CA LYS A 329 37.95 49.55 -37.39
C LYS A 329 38.49 48.40 -38.25
N ASP A 330 38.00 47.20 -37.98
CA ASP A 330 38.45 45.96 -38.61
C ASP A 330 37.26 45.02 -38.91
N GLY A 331 37.51 43.98 -39.70
CA GLY A 331 36.50 43.00 -40.11
C GLY A 331 35.78 43.33 -41.43
N MET A 332 34.80 42.50 -41.81
CA MET A 332 34.20 42.51 -43.17
C MET A 332 33.34 43.74 -43.48
N LYS A 333 32.90 44.49 -42.47
CA LYS A 333 32.05 45.68 -42.61
C LYS A 333 32.81 47.01 -42.54
N LYS A 334 34.15 46.96 -42.44
CA LYS A 334 35.05 48.10 -42.20
C LYS A 334 34.81 49.30 -43.11
N ASP A 335 34.57 49.07 -44.40
CA ASP A 335 34.47 50.14 -45.40
C ASP A 335 33.11 50.84 -45.42
N SER A 336 32.09 50.23 -44.81
CA SER A 336 30.70 50.72 -44.80
C SER A 336 30.10 50.70 -43.38
N CYS A 337 30.95 50.91 -42.37
CA CYS A 337 30.63 50.77 -40.96
C CYS A 337 29.43 51.64 -40.53
N ASP A 338 29.47 52.91 -40.93
CA ASP A 338 28.51 53.93 -40.52
C ASP A 338 27.09 53.68 -41.09
N ILE A 339 26.99 52.93 -42.18
CA ILE A 339 25.72 52.62 -42.87
C ILE A 339 25.16 51.27 -42.41
N LEU A 340 26.02 50.26 -42.26
CA LEU A 340 25.63 48.89 -41.93
C LEU A 340 25.39 48.68 -40.43
N CYS A 341 25.87 49.59 -39.58
CA CYS A 341 25.77 49.48 -38.12
C CYS A 341 25.22 50.77 -37.49
N PRO A 342 23.92 51.10 -37.70
CA PRO A 342 23.30 52.37 -37.29
C PRO A 342 23.03 52.49 -35.78
N HIS A 343 23.45 51.52 -34.96
CA HIS A 343 23.21 51.53 -33.52
C HIS A 343 24.15 52.53 -32.80
N THR A 344 23.62 53.25 -31.80
CA THR A 344 24.42 54.15 -30.95
C THR A 344 25.48 53.34 -30.20
N HIS A 345 26.73 53.79 -30.24
CA HIS A 345 27.83 53.16 -29.51
C HIS A 345 28.47 54.14 -28.53
N ASN A 346 28.86 53.62 -27.35
CA ASN A 346 29.59 54.38 -26.33
C ASN A 346 30.87 53.65 -25.95
N MET A 347 31.98 54.37 -25.86
CA MET A 347 33.25 53.80 -25.41
C MET A 347 33.41 53.98 -23.89
N VAL A 348 33.74 52.91 -23.16
CA VAL A 348 33.80 52.89 -21.69
C VAL A 348 35.21 52.51 -21.20
N GLN A 349 35.74 53.22 -20.20
CA GLN A 349 37.12 53.04 -19.71
C GLN A 349 37.28 51.95 -18.64
N ASN A 350 36.27 51.73 -17.79
CA ASN A 350 36.27 50.69 -16.74
C ASN A 350 34.86 50.10 -16.67
N PHE A 351 34.76 48.78 -16.70
CA PHE A 351 33.46 48.09 -16.73
C PHE A 351 33.33 47.12 -15.54
N GLU A 352 32.29 47.30 -14.72
CA GLU A 352 31.86 46.34 -13.69
C GLU A 352 30.75 45.44 -14.25
N PRO A 353 30.90 44.10 -14.18
CA PRO A 353 29.92 43.18 -14.74
C PRO A 353 28.58 43.29 -14.00
N ASN A 354 27.54 43.75 -14.70
CA ASN A 354 26.18 43.69 -14.20
C ASN A 354 25.55 42.33 -14.61
N PRO A 355 25.07 41.51 -13.68
CA PRO A 355 24.41 40.24 -13.99
C PRO A 355 23.03 40.39 -14.66
N GLN A 356 22.50 41.61 -14.79
CA GLN A 356 21.22 41.89 -15.46
C GLN A 356 21.33 42.26 -16.96
N THR A 357 22.54 42.28 -17.52
CA THR A 357 22.79 42.59 -18.95
C THR A 357 23.35 41.37 -19.67
N ASN A 358 22.98 41.19 -20.94
CA ASN A 358 23.52 40.13 -21.80
C ASN A 358 25.01 40.41 -22.06
N ASN A 359 25.88 39.78 -21.27
CA ASN A 359 27.32 39.87 -21.42
C ASN A 359 27.74 38.86 -22.50
N CYS A 360 28.04 39.33 -23.72
CA CYS A 360 28.59 38.47 -24.77
C CYS A 360 30.08 38.22 -24.47
N VAL A 361 30.43 36.98 -24.11
CA VAL A 361 31.83 36.51 -24.11
C VAL A 361 31.97 35.57 -25.30
N PRO A 362 32.59 36.00 -26.40
CA PRO A 362 32.84 35.10 -27.52
C PRO A 362 33.82 34.02 -27.08
N GLY A 363 33.37 32.77 -27.06
CA GLY A 363 34.26 31.61 -27.09
C GLY A 363 34.94 31.53 -28.46
N ASP A 364 36.22 31.17 -28.43
CA ASP A 364 37.14 31.00 -29.56
C ASP A 364 37.53 32.29 -30.30
N LEU A 365 38.45 33.03 -29.67
CA LEU A 365 39.45 33.79 -30.40
C LEU A 365 40.84 33.33 -29.96
N GLU A 366 41.28 32.20 -30.52
CA GLU A 366 42.71 31.95 -30.63
C GLU A 366 43.37 33.17 -31.29
N LYS A 367 44.20 33.86 -30.49
CA LYS A 367 45.06 35.00 -30.82
C LYS A 367 44.36 36.35 -30.99
N TYR A 368 44.53 37.15 -29.92
CA TYR A 368 44.40 38.60 -29.79
C TYR A 368 42.99 39.16 -29.63
N ILE A 369 42.74 39.62 -28.39
CA ILE A 369 41.64 40.47 -27.89
C ILE A 369 40.58 39.69 -27.10
N GLU A 370 40.85 39.50 -25.80
CA GLU A 370 39.75 39.42 -24.82
C GLU A 370 39.27 40.85 -24.58
N GLN A 371 38.00 41.16 -24.88
CA GLN A 371 37.22 42.14 -24.12
C GLN A 371 35.74 42.20 -24.57
N PHE A 372 34.88 42.34 -23.56
CA PHE A 372 33.43 42.18 -23.56
C PHE A 372 32.68 43.21 -24.43
N VAL A 373 31.64 42.76 -25.15
CA VAL A 373 30.65 43.63 -25.81
C VAL A 373 29.31 43.41 -25.13
N MET A 374 28.70 44.48 -24.61
CA MET A 374 27.34 44.42 -24.07
C MET A 374 26.33 45.03 -25.04
N PHE A 375 25.18 44.36 -25.17
CA PHE A 375 24.00 44.88 -25.84
C PHE A 375 22.88 45.10 -24.83
N ASN A 376 22.40 46.34 -24.73
CA ASN A 376 21.18 46.66 -24.00
C ASN A 376 20.12 47.16 -24.99
N HIS A 377 18.96 46.52 -24.98
CA HIS A 377 17.81 46.82 -25.86
C HIS A 377 17.37 48.29 -25.85
N SER A 378 17.78 49.08 -24.86
CA SER A 378 17.42 50.50 -24.70
C SER A 378 18.58 51.50 -24.89
N ALA A 379 19.85 51.07 -24.91
CA ALA A 379 21.00 51.98 -24.77
C ALA A 379 22.13 51.82 -25.82
N GLY A 380 22.04 50.86 -26.74
CA GLY A 380 23.06 50.66 -27.79
C GLY A 380 24.27 49.83 -27.35
N ILE A 381 25.34 49.83 -28.16
CA ILE A 381 26.52 48.96 -28.02
C ILE A 381 27.59 49.67 -27.17
N SER A 382 28.09 49.03 -26.11
CA SER A 382 29.19 49.58 -25.30
C SER A 382 30.50 48.83 -25.57
N LEU A 383 31.57 49.56 -25.90
CA LEU A 383 32.89 49.03 -26.30
C LEU A 383 34.00 49.54 -25.35
N PRO A 384 34.96 48.71 -24.92
CA PRO A 384 36.06 49.17 -24.07
C PRO A 384 37.13 49.95 -24.85
N LEU A 385 37.72 50.96 -24.21
CA LEU A 385 38.57 51.96 -24.86
C LEU A 385 40.03 51.52 -25.12
N PHE A 386 40.52 50.40 -24.54
CA PHE A 386 41.90 49.93 -24.75
C PHE A 386 42.03 48.39 -24.67
N PRO A 387 42.41 47.70 -25.76
CA PRO A 387 42.83 46.31 -25.66
C PRO A 387 44.24 46.27 -25.06
N GLU A 388 44.38 45.72 -23.86
CA GLU A 388 45.70 45.39 -23.31
C GLU A 388 46.30 44.21 -24.11
N CYS A 389 47.03 44.51 -25.17
CA CYS A 389 47.81 43.51 -25.91
C CYS A 389 48.96 43.01 -25.02
N ARG A 390 48.85 41.81 -24.45
CA ARG A 390 50.04 41.12 -23.93
C ARG A 390 50.85 40.58 -25.11
N VAL A 391 52.02 41.15 -25.35
CA VAL A 391 52.99 40.68 -26.34
C VAL A 391 53.35 39.21 -26.02
N PRO A 392 53.34 38.29 -26.99
CA PRO A 392 53.67 36.89 -26.73
C PRO A 392 55.08 36.81 -26.15
N PRO A 393 55.30 36.00 -25.10
CA PRO A 393 56.60 35.88 -24.49
C PRO A 393 57.59 35.34 -25.53
N ASN A 394 58.76 35.95 -25.61
CA ASN A 394 59.79 35.57 -26.57
C ASN A 394 60.32 34.17 -26.24
N VAL A 395 59.77 33.15 -26.90
CA VAL A 395 60.06 31.73 -26.64
C VAL A 395 61.55 31.45 -26.78
N ALA A 396 62.24 32.13 -27.70
CA ALA A 396 63.69 32.02 -27.85
C ALA A 396 64.46 32.51 -26.61
N ALA A 397 63.97 33.56 -25.92
CA ALA A 397 64.59 34.06 -24.69
C ALA A 397 64.35 33.14 -23.49
N ILE A 398 63.17 32.52 -23.40
CA ILE A 398 62.84 31.57 -22.31
C ILE A 398 63.62 30.26 -22.49
N VAL A 399 63.62 29.69 -23.69
CA VAL A 399 64.37 28.45 -23.98
C VAL A 399 65.88 28.72 -23.93
N GLY A 400 66.35 29.84 -24.47
CA GLY A 400 67.75 30.25 -24.39
C GLY A 400 68.23 30.49 -22.96
N GLY A 401 67.41 31.15 -22.13
CA GLY A 401 67.73 31.42 -20.73
C GLY A 401 67.77 30.16 -19.86
N SER A 402 66.84 29.23 -20.07
CA SER A 402 66.80 27.97 -19.32
C SER A 402 67.94 27.02 -19.70
N VAL A 403 68.23 26.85 -21.00
CA VAL A 403 69.37 26.04 -21.47
C VAL A 403 70.72 26.66 -21.06
N GLY A 404 70.86 27.98 -21.20
CA GLY A 404 72.06 28.71 -20.78
C GLY A 404 72.30 28.64 -19.28
N GLY A 405 71.26 28.75 -18.47
CA GLY A 405 71.33 28.62 -17.01
C GLY A 405 71.85 27.25 -16.57
N ILE A 406 71.33 26.17 -17.16
CA ILE A 406 71.76 24.80 -16.85
C ILE A 406 73.23 24.59 -17.21
N LEU A 407 73.67 25.08 -18.37
CA LEU A 407 75.07 25.00 -18.80
C LEU A 407 76.03 25.76 -17.85
N ILE A 408 75.65 26.97 -17.44
CA ILE A 408 76.47 27.79 -16.54
C ILE A 408 76.57 27.14 -15.15
N ILE A 409 75.46 26.64 -14.61
CA ILE A 409 75.46 25.93 -13.31
C ILE A 409 76.35 24.69 -13.40
N GLY A 410 76.28 23.92 -14.50
CA GLY A 410 77.16 22.77 -14.73
C GLY A 410 78.64 23.15 -14.76
N ILE A 411 79.00 24.23 -15.45
CA ILE A 411 80.39 24.73 -15.51
C ILE A 411 80.87 25.18 -14.12
N VAL A 412 80.03 25.91 -13.37
CA VAL A 412 80.37 26.36 -12.01
C VAL A 412 80.61 25.17 -11.08
N LEU A 413 79.76 24.14 -11.13
CA LEU A 413 79.94 22.93 -10.34
C LEU A 413 81.23 22.19 -10.71
N LEU A 414 81.57 22.10 -12.01
CA LEU A 414 82.84 21.51 -12.45
C LEU A 414 84.05 22.32 -11.99
N LEU A 415 83.98 23.65 -12.01
CA LEU A 415 85.06 24.52 -11.51
C LEU A 415 85.22 24.41 -9.99
N LEU A 416 84.12 24.36 -9.24
CA LEU A 416 84.14 24.15 -7.79
C LEU A 416 84.69 22.77 -7.44
N TRP A 417 84.28 21.73 -8.17
CA TRP A 417 84.81 20.38 -7.99
C TRP A 417 86.30 20.31 -8.33
N LYS A 418 86.73 20.91 -9.45
CA LYS A 418 88.16 20.98 -9.84
C LYS A 418 88.98 21.76 -8.82
N SER A 419 88.46 22.87 -8.30
CA SER A 419 89.08 23.66 -7.24
C SER A 419 89.22 22.85 -5.95
N TYR A 420 88.16 22.14 -5.54
CA TYR A 420 88.16 21.29 -4.37
C TYR A 420 89.17 20.14 -4.48
N ILE A 421 89.20 19.43 -5.61
CA ILE A 421 90.21 18.38 -5.87
C ILE A 421 91.60 18.97 -5.84
N THR A 422 91.85 20.09 -6.53
CA THR A 422 93.19 20.70 -6.58
C THR A 422 93.66 21.15 -5.20
N TRP A 423 92.74 21.66 -4.37
CA TRP A 423 93.03 22.03 -2.99
C TRP A 423 93.32 20.80 -2.13
N LYS A 424 92.51 19.74 -2.27
CA LYS A 424 92.69 18.49 -1.54
C LYS A 424 93.99 17.79 -1.94
N ASP A 425 94.29 17.70 -3.23
CA ASP A 425 95.55 17.16 -3.74
C ASP A 425 96.75 17.97 -3.27
N LYS A 426 96.68 19.32 -3.24
CA LYS A 426 97.75 20.14 -2.65
C LYS A 426 97.92 19.86 -1.16
N LYS A 427 96.83 19.70 -0.42
CA LYS A 427 96.85 19.41 1.01
C LYS A 427 97.40 18.03 1.30
N ASP A 428 96.98 17.03 0.54
CA ASP A 428 97.40 15.64 0.67
C ASP A 428 98.85 15.46 0.17
N PHE A 429 99.27 16.19 -0.87
CA PHE A 429 100.67 16.25 -1.31
C PHE A 429 101.57 16.89 -0.25
N ALA A 430 101.17 18.03 0.33
CA ALA A 430 101.92 18.66 1.42
C ALA A 430 101.97 17.78 2.68
N ARG A 431 100.89 17.04 2.97
CA ARG A 431 100.84 16.04 4.04
C ARG A 431 101.78 14.87 3.75
N PHE A 432 101.79 14.36 2.53
CA PHE A 432 102.67 13.28 2.09
C PHE A 432 104.13 13.70 2.13
N GLU A 433 104.50 14.90 1.67
CA GLU A 433 105.86 15.45 1.80
C GLU A 433 106.28 15.55 3.27
N LYS A 434 105.38 16.02 4.15
CA LYS A 434 105.62 16.11 5.59
C LYS A 434 105.80 14.73 6.24
N GLU A 435 104.99 13.74 5.85
CA GLU A 435 105.10 12.35 6.31
C GLU A 435 106.38 11.68 5.77
N ARG A 436 106.78 11.96 4.52
CA ARG A 436 108.01 11.44 3.91
C ARG A 436 109.27 12.03 4.54
N HIS A 437 109.28 13.31 4.89
CA HIS A 437 110.41 13.95 5.58
C HIS A 437 110.49 13.60 7.07
N ASN A 438 109.36 13.35 7.74
CA ASN A 438 109.31 12.93 9.15
C ASN A 438 109.47 11.41 9.35
N ALA A 439 109.48 10.61 8.28
CA ALA A 439 109.84 9.21 8.32
C ALA A 439 111.35 9.05 8.58
N LYS A 440 111.76 9.24 9.84
CA LYS A 440 113.02 8.69 10.33
C LYS A 440 112.83 7.18 10.51
N TRP A 441 113.49 6.41 9.66
CA TRP A 441 113.73 5.00 9.89
C TRP A 441 114.67 4.87 11.09
N ASN A 442 114.17 4.33 12.19
CA ASN A 442 115.01 3.91 13.31
C ASN A 442 115.31 2.42 13.17
N ASP A 443 116.59 2.12 12.97
CA ASP A 443 117.18 0.80 13.15
C ASP A 443 117.09 0.41 14.63
N GLY A 444 116.22 -0.55 14.93
CA GLY A 444 116.08 -1.17 16.25
C GLY A 444 115.45 -2.55 16.08
N VAL A 445 116.28 -3.59 16.26
CA VAL A 445 115.95 -5.01 16.10
C VAL A 445 114.68 -5.40 16.87
N ASN A 446 113.72 -6.02 16.20
CA ASN A 446 112.46 -6.47 16.80
C ASN A 446 112.67 -7.77 17.64
N PRO A 447 112.30 -7.78 18.95
CA PRO A 447 112.38 -8.95 19.83
C PRO A 447 111.42 -10.11 19.50
N ILE A 448 110.72 -10.05 18.36
CA ILE A 448 109.81 -11.12 17.87
C ILE A 448 110.49 -12.02 16.81
N TYR A 449 111.79 -11.81 16.53
CA TYR A 449 112.56 -12.84 15.82
C TYR A 449 112.65 -14.13 16.67
N LYS A 450 111.92 -15.17 16.27
CA LYS A 450 112.26 -16.58 16.53
C LYS A 450 112.35 -17.28 15.18
N SER A 451 113.49 -17.91 14.91
CA SER A 451 113.74 -18.70 13.70
C SER A 451 112.84 -19.94 13.65
N ALA A 452 112.40 -20.30 12.43
CA ALA A 452 111.77 -21.58 12.15
C ALA A 452 112.84 -22.69 12.11
N THR A 453 113.10 -23.36 13.24
CA THR A 453 113.71 -24.70 13.24
C THR A 453 112.70 -25.66 13.85
N THR A 454 112.21 -26.59 13.05
CA THR A 454 111.19 -27.60 13.39
C THR A 454 111.84 -28.83 14.02
N THR A 455 111.31 -29.32 15.14
CA THR A 455 111.68 -30.62 15.72
C THR A 455 110.40 -31.37 16.11
N VAL A 456 110.19 -32.53 15.51
CA VAL A 456 108.96 -33.36 15.65
C VAL A 456 109.36 -34.81 15.90
N VAL A 457 109.01 -35.42 17.04
CA VAL A 457 108.80 -36.88 17.27
C VAL A 457 108.35 -37.08 18.75
N ASN A 458 107.54 -38.03 19.22
CA ASN A 458 106.42 -38.91 18.78
C ASN A 458 105.81 -39.49 20.10
N PRO A 459 104.47 -39.60 20.28
CA PRO A 459 103.81 -39.60 21.59
C PRO A 459 103.69 -40.96 22.31
N ARG A 460 104.71 -41.84 22.31
CA ARG A 460 104.62 -43.15 23.01
C ARG A 460 105.73 -43.49 23.99
N PHE A 461 106.71 -42.62 24.21
CA PHE A 461 107.78 -42.84 25.18
C PHE A 461 108.09 -41.54 25.94
N ALA A 462 107.20 -41.16 26.86
CA ALA A 462 107.70 -40.56 28.09
C ALA A 462 108.13 -41.75 28.98
N LYS A 463 109.45 -41.86 29.21
CA LYS A 463 110.23 -42.90 29.93
C LYS A 463 110.82 -43.96 28.98
N ASN A 464 112.14 -44.04 28.75
CA ASN A 464 113.31 -43.56 29.52
C ASN A 464 114.21 -42.63 28.71
#